data_AF-A0A2I1HAV7-F1
#
_entry.id   AF-A0A2I1HAV7-F1
#
_cell.length_a   1.000
_cell.length_b   1.000
_cell.length_c   1.000
_cell.angle_alpha   90.00
_cell.angle_beta   90.00
_cell.angle_gamma   90.00
#
_symmetry.space_group_name_H-M   'P 1'
#
loop_
_entity.id
_entity.type
_entity.pdbx_description
1 polymer ?
#
loop_
_entity_poly.entity_id
_entity_poly.type
_entity_poly.pdbx_seq_one_letter_code
_entity_poly.pdbx_strand_id
1 'polypeptide(L)'
;MSNNRHAYNKVSHANLLYNRWYLRTTKSIFSQRLGISYTSTYRARDSQHVGHRHMYSKKIHNLQHTPSYNPRTAKKQKMRFERSYRRIFNGMKISVDANDEWSKKLSMARKKNFFISRFPVDQ
;
A
#
# COMPACT_ATOMS: atom_id res chain seq x y z
N MET A 1 9.38 -30.45 19.61
CA MET A 1 9.22 -28.99 19.47
C MET A 1 10.32 -28.47 18.54
N SER A 2 10.03 -28.15 17.27
CA SER A 2 11.00 -27.53 16.37
C SER A 2 10.63 -26.06 16.13
N ASN A 3 11.51 -25.16 16.57
CA ASN A 3 11.42 -23.73 16.34
C ASN A 3 11.78 -23.44 14.87
N ASN A 4 10.79 -23.49 13.98
CA ASN A 4 10.98 -23.09 12.59
C ASN A 4 11.00 -21.56 12.49
N ARG A 5 12.15 -20.96 12.83
CA ARG A 5 12.44 -19.57 12.45
C ARG A 5 12.54 -19.55 10.93
N HIS A 6 11.43 -19.23 10.25
CA HIS A 6 11.40 -18.98 8.81
C HIS A 6 12.38 -17.84 8.49
N ALA A 7 13.63 -18.19 8.23
CA ALA A 7 14.61 -17.31 7.63
C ALA A 7 14.08 -16.99 6.23
N TYR A 8 13.41 -15.86 6.12
CA TYR A 8 12.82 -15.35 4.91
C TYR A 8 13.94 -14.98 3.93
N ASN A 9 14.46 -15.97 3.22
CA ASN A 9 15.58 -15.77 2.31
C ASN A 9 15.14 -14.94 1.08
N LYS A 10 16.08 -14.22 0.46
CA LYS A 10 15.78 -13.33 -0.68
C LYS A 10 15.13 -14.08 -1.85
N VAL A 11 15.48 -15.36 -2.02
CA VAL A 11 14.97 -16.24 -3.08
C VAL A 11 13.48 -16.54 -2.87
N SER A 12 13.05 -16.90 -1.66
CA SER A 12 11.65 -17.18 -1.35
C SER A 12 10.79 -15.95 -1.51
N HIS A 13 11.29 -14.76 -1.14
CA HIS A 13 10.60 -13.51 -1.41
C HIS A 13 10.44 -13.25 -2.92
N ALA A 14 11.50 -13.45 -3.70
CA ALA A 14 11.45 -13.27 -5.16
C ALA A 14 10.45 -14.25 -5.82
N ASN A 15 10.49 -15.53 -5.44
CA ASN A 15 9.57 -16.55 -5.93
C ASN A 15 8.12 -16.24 -5.56
N LEU A 16 7.87 -15.74 -4.35
CA LEU A 16 6.53 -15.30 -3.92
C LEU A 16 6.03 -14.14 -4.78
N LEU A 17 6.87 -13.15 -5.07
CA LEU A 17 6.51 -12.02 -5.93
C LEU A 17 6.24 -12.48 -7.37
N TYR A 18 7.07 -13.37 -7.90
CA TYR A 18 6.88 -13.99 -9.21
C TYR A 18 5.54 -14.72 -9.28
N ASN A 19 5.25 -15.63 -8.34
CA ASN A 19 4.01 -16.39 -8.33
C ASN A 19 2.78 -15.48 -8.23
N ARG A 20 2.82 -14.45 -7.37
CA ARG A 20 1.72 -13.48 -7.24
C ARG A 20 1.49 -12.67 -8.52
N TRP A 21 2.55 -12.31 -9.22
CA TRP A 21 2.43 -11.63 -10.51
C TRP A 21 1.93 -12.59 -11.60
N TYR A 22 2.53 -13.78 -11.72
CA TYR A 22 2.21 -14.79 -12.73
C TYR A 22 0.75 -15.25 -12.61
N LEU A 23 0.30 -15.59 -11.41
CA LEU A 23 -1.08 -16.01 -11.12
C LEU A 23 -2.06 -14.83 -11.06
N ARG A 24 -1.60 -13.59 -11.26
CA ARG A 24 -2.40 -12.36 -11.14
C ARG A 24 -3.19 -12.28 -9.83
N THR A 25 -2.58 -12.77 -8.74
CA THR A 25 -3.24 -12.87 -7.44
C THR A 25 -3.65 -11.50 -6.94
N THR A 26 -4.92 -11.36 -6.60
CA THR A 26 -5.47 -10.16 -5.97
C THR A 26 -5.58 -10.38 -4.47
N LYS A 27 -4.85 -9.59 -3.69
CA LYS A 27 -4.93 -9.61 -2.22
C LYS A 27 -5.83 -8.49 -1.74
N SER A 28 -6.92 -8.82 -1.05
CA SER A 28 -7.70 -7.85 -0.28
C SER A 28 -6.94 -7.46 1.00
N ILE A 29 -6.89 -6.16 1.31
CA ILE A 29 -6.14 -5.61 2.44
C ILE A 29 -7.03 -4.63 3.19
N PHE A 30 -7.11 -4.81 4.50
CA PHE A 30 -7.74 -3.87 5.40
C PHE A 30 -6.71 -3.26 6.37
N SER A 31 -6.61 -1.93 6.38
CA SER A 31 -5.76 -1.20 7.31
C SER A 31 -6.55 -0.84 8.57
N GLN A 32 -6.39 -1.65 9.60
CA GLN A 32 -7.00 -1.38 10.92
C GLN A 32 -6.56 -0.04 11.52
N ARG A 33 -5.39 0.47 11.13
CA ARG A 33 -4.85 1.74 11.65
C ARG A 33 -5.59 2.96 11.09
N LEU A 34 -5.93 2.92 9.81
CA LEU A 34 -6.47 4.06 9.06
C LEU A 34 -7.96 3.89 8.73
N GLY A 35 -8.52 2.69 8.87
CA GLY A 35 -9.90 2.43 8.46
C GLY A 35 -10.07 2.49 6.94
N ILE A 36 -9.08 1.99 6.19
CA ILE A 36 -9.15 1.92 4.72
C ILE A 36 -9.02 0.47 4.26
N SER A 37 -9.73 0.12 3.21
CA SER A 37 -9.61 -1.15 2.51
C SER A 37 -9.16 -0.90 1.07
N TYR A 38 -8.43 -1.85 0.51
CA TYR A 38 -8.04 -1.84 -0.89
C TYR A 38 -7.66 -3.24 -1.34
N THR A 39 -7.66 -3.46 -2.64
CA THR A 39 -7.09 -4.66 -3.23
C THR A 39 -5.71 -4.34 -3.80
N SER A 40 -4.80 -5.30 -3.76
CA SER A 40 -3.46 -5.15 -4.31
C SER A 40 -3.10 -6.30 -5.22
N THR A 41 -2.46 -5.98 -6.34
CA THR A 41 -1.90 -6.93 -7.30
C THR A 41 -0.44 -6.59 -7.57
N TYR A 42 0.32 -7.55 -8.09
CA TYR A 42 1.68 -7.30 -8.56
C TYR A 42 1.70 -7.18 -10.09
N ARG A 43 2.48 -6.22 -10.59
CA ARG A 43 2.74 -6.00 -12.02
C ARG A 43 4.25 -6.01 -12.25
N ALA A 44 4.71 -6.77 -13.24
CA ALA A 44 6.06 -6.67 -13.77
C ALA A 44 6.31 -5.28 -14.35
N ARG A 45 7.46 -4.70 -14.00
CA ARG A 45 7.87 -3.40 -14.50
C ARG A 45 8.39 -3.54 -15.93
N ASP A 46 8.06 -2.57 -16.77
CA ASP A 46 8.47 -2.53 -18.17
C ASP A 46 9.96 -2.15 -18.33
N SER A 47 10.57 -2.58 -19.42
CA SER A 47 11.98 -2.30 -19.76
C SER A 47 12.25 -0.80 -19.92
N GLN A 48 11.25 0.03 -20.19
CA GLN A 48 11.42 1.49 -20.20
C GLN A 48 11.80 2.09 -18.84
N HIS A 49 11.69 1.31 -17.76
CA HIS A 49 12.05 1.71 -16.40
C HIS A 49 13.28 0.95 -15.88
N VAL A 50 14.23 0.60 -16.76
CA VAL A 50 15.55 0.06 -16.38
C VAL A 50 16.22 1.05 -15.42
N GLY A 51 16.54 0.59 -14.20
CA GLY A 51 17.14 1.42 -13.14
C GLY A 51 16.40 1.38 -11.80
N HIS A 52 15.16 0.89 -11.77
CA HIS A 52 14.49 0.63 -10.50
C HIS A 52 14.98 -0.68 -9.85
N ARG A 53 15.22 -0.64 -8.54
CA ARG A 53 15.72 -1.75 -7.73
C ARG A 53 14.85 -3.02 -7.74
N HIS A 54 13.59 -2.94 -8.16
CA HIS A 54 12.61 -4.03 -8.02
C HIS A 54 11.94 -4.37 -9.36
N MET A 55 11.96 -5.66 -9.72
CA MET A 55 11.30 -6.21 -10.93
C MET A 55 9.77 -6.11 -10.88
N TYR A 56 9.18 -6.32 -9.70
CA TYR A 56 7.73 -6.29 -9.50
C TYR A 56 7.31 -5.05 -8.71
N SER A 57 6.21 -4.44 -9.14
CA SER A 57 5.58 -3.29 -8.48
C SER A 57 4.19 -3.66 -7.96
N LYS A 58 3.82 -3.12 -6.81
CA LYS A 58 2.48 -3.31 -6.25
C LYS A 58 1.53 -2.26 -6.82
N LYS A 59 0.44 -2.71 -7.43
CA LYS A 59 -0.69 -1.87 -7.85
C LYS A 59 -1.79 -1.95 -6.81
N ILE A 60 -2.40 -0.82 -6.48
CA ILE A 60 -3.50 -0.69 -5.53
C ILE A 60 -4.76 -0.35 -6.33
N HIS A 61 -5.87 -1.02 -6.03
CA HIS A 61 -7.19 -0.78 -6.63
C HIS A 61 -8.26 -0.73 -5.54
N ASN A 62 -9.44 -0.20 -5.91
CA ASN A 62 -10.64 -0.19 -5.05
C ASN A 62 -10.35 0.36 -3.65
N LEU A 63 -9.59 1.46 -3.57
CA LEU A 63 -9.32 2.12 -2.30
C LEU A 63 -10.62 2.70 -1.75
N GLN A 64 -11.04 2.24 -0.58
CA GLN A 64 -12.25 2.67 0.09
C GLN A 64 -11.97 3.02 1.56
N HIS A 65 -12.73 3.96 2.09
CA HIS A 65 -12.73 4.26 3.52
C HIS A 65 -13.78 3.37 4.20
N THR A 66 -13.31 2.39 4.96
CA THR A 66 -14.12 1.37 5.65
C THR A 66 -13.76 1.40 7.14
N PRO A 67 -14.31 2.33 7.93
CA PRO A 67 -14.00 2.43 9.35
C PRO A 67 -14.50 1.19 10.11
N SER A 68 -13.92 0.94 11.28
CA SER A 68 -14.35 -0.12 12.19
C SER A 68 -15.79 0.13 12.66
N TYR A 69 -16.55 -0.94 12.85
CA TYR A 69 -17.89 -0.87 13.43
C TYR A 69 -17.90 -0.26 14.84
N ASN A 70 -16.82 -0.47 15.63
CA ASN A 70 -16.71 0.12 16.96
C ASN A 70 -16.50 1.65 16.86
N PRO A 71 -17.42 2.49 17.39
CA PRO A 71 -17.34 3.95 17.25
C PRO A 71 -16.05 4.55 17.83
N ARG A 72 -15.54 3.99 18.94
CA ARG A 72 -14.30 4.45 19.58
C ARG A 72 -13.10 4.20 18.67
N THR A 73 -13.09 3.05 17.99
CA THR A 73 -12.05 2.67 17.03
C THR A 73 -12.17 3.48 15.74
N ALA A 74 -13.39 3.66 15.21
CA ALA A 74 -13.65 4.50 14.04
C ALA A 74 -13.16 5.94 14.24
N LYS A 75 -13.45 6.55 15.40
CA LYS A 75 -12.96 7.90 15.74
C LYS A 75 -11.43 7.97 15.71
N LYS A 76 -10.74 6.97 16.26
CA LYS A 76 -9.27 6.88 16.24
C LYS A 76 -8.71 6.71 14.83
N GLN A 77 -9.34 5.87 14.00
CA GLN A 77 -8.96 5.68 12.60
C GLN A 77 -9.08 6.98 11.81
N LYS A 78 -10.22 7.68 11.93
CA LYS A 78 -10.44 8.99 11.31
C LYS A 78 -9.37 10.01 11.71
N MET A 79 -9.10 10.16 13.00
CA MET A 79 -8.06 11.08 13.48
C MET A 79 -6.66 10.75 12.91
N ARG A 80 -6.33 9.45 12.79
CA ARG A 80 -5.04 9.01 12.24
C ARG A 80 -4.97 9.24 10.73
N PHE A 81 -6.06 8.99 10.02
CA PHE A 81 -6.19 9.28 8.59
C PHE A 81 -5.95 10.76 8.33
N GLU A 82 -6.69 11.64 9.01
CA GLU A 82 -6.54 13.10 8.90
C GLU A 82 -5.13 13.57 9.22
N ARG A 83 -4.53 13.07 10.30
CA ARG A 83 -3.16 13.41 10.68
C ARG A 83 -2.16 12.97 9.60
N SER A 84 -2.31 11.76 9.07
CA SER A 84 -1.45 11.25 7.98
C SER A 84 -1.67 12.05 6.68
N TYR A 85 -2.91 12.42 6.37
CA TYR A 85 -3.24 13.25 5.23
C TYR A 85 -2.56 14.61 5.33
N ARG A 86 -2.77 15.34 6.45
CA ARG A 86 -2.10 16.63 6.69
C ARG A 86 -0.58 16.52 6.62
N ARG A 87 0.03 15.52 7.25
CA ARG A 87 1.49 15.32 7.19
C ARG A 87 2.02 15.23 5.75
N ILE A 88 1.27 14.61 4.84
CA ILE A 88 1.72 14.34 3.48
C ILE A 88 1.35 15.47 2.52
N PHE A 89 0.17 16.07 2.69
CA PHE A 89 -0.42 16.98 1.72
C PHE A 89 -0.48 18.44 2.16
N ASN A 90 -0.21 18.79 3.43
CA ASN A 90 -0.33 20.16 3.93
C ASN A 90 0.67 21.15 3.30
N GLY A 91 1.78 20.67 2.75
CA GLY A 91 2.75 21.50 2.02
C GLY A 91 2.57 21.46 0.50
N MET A 92 1.53 20.81 0.00
CA MET A 92 1.32 20.64 -1.43
C MET A 92 0.66 21.90 -2.00
N LYS A 93 1.40 22.67 -2.80
CA LYS A 93 0.80 23.67 -3.68
C LYS A 93 0.05 22.92 -4.77
N ILE A 94 -1.28 22.94 -4.69
CA ILE A 94 -2.16 22.38 -5.72
C ILE A 94 -1.96 23.22 -6.99
N SER A 95 -1.56 22.59 -8.10
CA SER A 95 -1.51 23.27 -9.40
C SER A 95 -2.90 23.39 -10.00
N VAL A 96 -3.12 24.42 -10.81
CA VAL A 96 -4.42 24.75 -11.43
C VAL A 96 -4.97 23.63 -12.33
N ASP A 97 -4.11 22.74 -12.84
CA ASP A 97 -4.51 21.58 -13.62
C ASP A 97 -4.82 20.36 -12.73
N ALA A 98 -6.08 19.93 -12.73
CA ALA A 98 -6.62 18.85 -11.90
C ALA A 98 -6.02 17.45 -12.24
N ASN A 99 -5.60 17.21 -13.49
CA ASN A 99 -4.99 15.93 -13.89
C ASN A 99 -3.55 15.80 -13.38
N ASP A 100 -2.81 16.91 -13.38
CA ASP A 100 -1.46 16.99 -12.84
C ASP A 100 -1.51 16.93 -11.29
N GLU A 101 -2.55 17.51 -10.68
CA GLU A 101 -2.79 17.47 -9.23
C GLU A 101 -2.96 16.03 -8.69
N TRP A 102 -3.81 15.21 -9.30
CA TRP A 102 -4.05 13.85 -8.80
C TRP A 102 -2.82 12.96 -9.04
N SER A 103 -2.15 13.08 -10.18
CA SER A 103 -0.89 12.37 -10.44
C SER A 103 0.19 12.70 -9.40
N LYS A 104 0.35 13.99 -9.05
CA LYS A 104 1.26 14.45 -8.00
C LYS A 104 0.86 13.94 -6.62
N LYS A 105 -0.43 14.02 -6.26
CA LYS A 105 -0.93 13.55 -4.95
C LYS A 105 -0.68 12.06 -4.78
N LEU A 106 -0.93 11.26 -5.81
CA LEU A 106 -0.73 9.82 -5.80
C LEU A 106 0.75 9.44 -5.72
N SER A 107 1.62 10.13 -6.47
CA SER A 107 3.08 9.96 -6.39
C SER A 107 3.60 10.24 -4.97
N MET A 108 3.13 11.32 -4.36
CA MET A 108 3.54 11.72 -3.02
C MET A 108 3.02 10.78 -1.92
N ALA A 109 1.78 10.32 -2.04
CA ALA A 109 1.20 9.30 -1.15
C ALA A 109 2.04 8.01 -1.16
N ARG A 110 2.51 7.58 -2.34
CA ARG A 110 3.41 6.43 -2.50
C ARG A 110 4.78 6.69 -1.89
N LYS A 111 5.41 7.84 -2.21
CA LYS A 111 6.72 8.24 -1.67
C LYS A 111 6.74 8.30 -0.14
N LYS A 112 5.63 8.73 0.47
CA LYS A 112 5.48 8.87 1.93
C LYS A 112 4.77 7.69 2.59
N ASN A 113 4.62 6.56 1.89
CA ASN A 113 4.09 5.31 2.44
C ASN A 113 2.69 5.43 3.07
N PHE A 114 1.84 6.32 2.53
CA PHE A 114 0.52 6.62 3.08
C PHE A 114 -0.37 5.36 3.21
N PHE A 115 -0.29 4.48 2.22
CA PHE A 115 -1.12 3.28 2.12
C PHE A 115 -0.50 2.03 2.77
N ILE A 116 0.68 2.14 3.40
CA ILE A 116 1.33 0.98 4.01
C ILE A 116 0.61 0.59 5.30
N SER A 117 -0.21 -0.45 5.22
CA SER A 117 -0.54 -1.27 6.38
C SER A 117 0.72 -2.05 6.77
N ARG A 118 1.26 -1.84 7.98
CA ARG A 118 2.10 -2.86 8.62
C ARG A 118 1.21 -4.10 8.74
N PHE A 119 1.51 -5.15 7.97
CA PHE A 119 0.78 -6.40 8.04
C PHE A 119 1.03 -7.06 9.41
N PRO A 120 -0.01 -7.48 10.14
CA PRO A 120 0.06 -8.76 10.82
C PRO A 120 0.09 -9.86 9.74
N VAL A 121 0.96 -10.84 9.93
CA VAL A 121 0.95 -12.07 9.14
C VAL A 121 -0.29 -12.85 9.58
N ASP A 122 -1.16 -13.20 8.63
CA ASP A 122 -2.24 -14.14 8.86
C ASP A 122 -1.60 -15.49 9.26
N GLN A 123 -1.95 -15.99 10.46
CA GLN A 123 -1.48 -17.25 11.04
C GLN A 123 -2.05 -18.45 10.30
#